data_AF-A0A1M2VGV9-F1
#
_entry.id   AF-A0A1M2VGV9-F1
#
_cell.length_a   1.000
_cell.length_b   1.000
_cell.length_c   1.000
_cell.angle_alpha   90.00
_cell.angle_beta   90.00
_cell.angle_gamma   90.00
#
_symmetry.space_group_name_H-M   'P 1'
#
loop_
_entity.id
_entity.type
_entity.pdbx_description
1 polymer ?
#
loop_
_entity_poly.entity_id
_entity_poly.type
_entity_poly.pdbx_seq_one_letter_code
_entity_poly.pdbx_strand_id
1 'polypeptide(L)' 'MSQAAPAPMDVVQDLIRATEEAKVAIEARSSPRNDTDSETWSSASDIPVVQRRKILAVVSHLSPNGKSEQGW' A
#
# COMPACT_ATOMS: atom_id res chain seq x y z
N MET A 1 -21.37 12.30 -7.13
CA MET A 1 -21.37 10.84 -6.90
C MET A 1 -20.02 10.50 -6.28
N SER A 2 -19.98 9.96 -5.06
CA SER A 2 -18.71 9.56 -4.43
C SER A 2 -18.24 8.27 -5.10
N GLN A 3 -17.18 8.32 -5.89
CA GLN A 3 -16.57 7.13 -6.46
C GLN A 3 -16.00 6.29 -5.30
N ALA A 4 -16.38 5.01 -5.23
CA ALA A 4 -15.82 4.13 -4.21
C ALA A 4 -14.30 4.03 -4.41
N ALA A 5 -13.54 4.11 -3.32
CA ALA A 5 -12.10 3.93 -3.39
C ALA A 5 -11.77 2.53 -3.93
N PRO A 6 -10.75 2.38 -4.80
CA PRO A 6 -10.35 1.07 -5.35
C PRO A 6 -9.98 0.09 -4.24
N ALA A 7 -10.10 -1.22 -4.47
CA ALA A 7 -9.66 -2.19 -3.48
C ALA A 7 -8.12 -2.11 -3.31
N PRO A 8 -7.56 -2.52 -2.16
CA PRO A 8 -6.11 -2.45 -1.97
C PRO A 8 -5.34 -3.26 -3.00
N MET A 9 -5.90 -4.41 -3.40
CA MET A 9 -5.28 -5.29 -4.37
C MET A 9 -5.24 -4.66 -5.77
N ASP A 10 -6.27 -3.90 -6.15
CA ASP A 10 -6.31 -3.20 -7.44
C ASP A 10 -5.12 -2.21 -7.54
N VAL A 11 -4.91 -1.42 -6.48
CA VAL A 11 -3.79 -0.46 -6.39
C VAL A 11 -2.43 -1.17 -6.46
N VAL A 12 -2.32 -2.36 -5.84
CA VAL A 12 -1.08 -3.13 -5.84
C VAL A 12 -0.82 -3.75 -7.21
N GLN A 13 -1.86 -4.26 -7.89
CA GLN A 13 -1.75 -4.85 -9.23
C GLN A 13 -1.29 -3.83 -10.28
N ASP A 14 -1.68 -2.56 -10.15
CA ASP A 14 -1.20 -1.48 -11.03
C ASP A 14 0.31 -1.21 -10.90
N LEU A 15 0.95 -1.65 -9.81
CA LEU A 15 2.35 -1.35 -9.49
C LEU A 15 3.32 -2.52 -9.73
N ILE A 16 2.83 -3.76 -9.72
CA ILE A 16 3.68 -4.95 -9.86
C ILE A 16 3.82 -5.41 -11.31
N ARG A 17 4.85 -6.22 -11.58
CA ARG A 17 5.09 -6.79 -12.90
C ARG A 17 4.27 -8.07 -13.10
N ALA A 18 4.02 -8.44 -14.35
CA ALA A 18 3.32 -9.68 -14.69
C ALA A 18 4.06 -10.96 -14.20
N THR A 19 5.36 -10.87 -13.93
CA THR A 19 6.18 -11.94 -13.38
C THR A 19 6.18 -11.97 -11.85
N GLU A 20 5.32 -11.19 -11.20
CA GLU A 20 5.26 -11.05 -9.76
C GLU A 20 3.85 -11.41 -9.27
N GLU A 21 3.78 -11.98 -8.07
CA GLU A 21 2.56 -12.19 -7.31
C GLU A 21 2.60 -11.29 -6.08
N ALA A 22 1.49 -10.63 -5.77
CA ALA A 22 1.39 -9.80 -4.58
C ALA A 22 0.26 -10.26 -3.64
N LYS A 23 0.48 -10.09 -2.35
CA LYS A 23 -0.52 -10.28 -1.30
C LYS A 23 -0.53 -9.06 -0.40
N VAL A 24 -1.71 -8.49 -0.18
CA VAL A 24 -1.87 -7.37 0.74
C VAL A 24 -1.74 -7.88 2.17
N ALA A 25 -0.76 -7.35 2.90
CA ALA A 25 -0.48 -7.73 4.29
C ALA A 25 -1.14 -6.78 5.29
N ILE A 26 -1.16 -5.48 4.99
CA ILE A 26 -1.73 -4.45 5.88
C ILE A 26 -2.46 -3.41 5.05
N GLU A 27 -3.69 -3.09 5.43
CA GLU A 27 -4.38 -1.89 5.00
C GLU A 27 -4.66 -1.03 6.24
N ALA A 28 -4.05 0.15 6.30
CA ALA A 28 -4.26 1.11 7.38
C ALA A 28 -4.81 2.42 6.82
N ARG A 29 -5.94 2.89 7.37
CA ARG A 29 -6.41 4.25 7.13
C ARG A 29 -5.84 5.13 8.23
N SER A 30 -5.01 6.12 7.88
CA SER A 30 -4.56 7.09 8.88
C SER A 30 -5.77 7.89 9.34
N SER A 31 -5.99 8.00 10.65
CA SER A 31 -6.86 9.03 11.18
C SER A 31 -6.33 10.42 10.76
N PRO A 32 -7.21 11.42 10.59
CA PRO A 32 -6.76 12.80 10.54
C PRO A 32 -5.90 13.06 11.78
N ARG A 33 -4.69 13.53 11.54
CA ARG A 33 -3.57 13.67 12.47
C ARG A 33 -4.04 14.34 13.78
N ASN A 34 -3.83 13.68 14.93
CA ASN A 34 -3.70 14.38 16.21
C ASN A 34 -2.20 14.47 16.49
N ASP A 35 -1.68 15.67 16.72
CA ASP A 35 -0.26 16.07 16.60
C ASP A 35 0.71 15.49 17.64
N THR A 36 0.74 14.17 17.86
CA THR A 36 1.53 13.60 18.97
C THR A 36 2.34 12.37 18.65
N ASP A 37 2.83 12.18 17.42
CA ASP A 37 3.96 11.28 17.20
C ASP A 37 4.92 11.83 16.15
N SER A 38 6.08 12.19 16.66
CA SER A 38 7.27 12.67 15.96
C SER A 38 7.91 11.52 15.20
N GLU A 39 8.00 11.62 13.87
CA GLU A 39 9.07 10.99 13.08
C GLU A 39 9.15 11.62 11.66
N THR A 40 9.94 12.69 11.60
CA THR A 40 10.97 12.94 10.57
C THR A 40 10.61 12.89 9.08
N TRP A 41 9.47 13.42 8.64
CA TRP A 41 9.30 13.83 7.23
C TRP A 41 8.65 15.21 7.16
N SER A 42 9.49 16.18 6.79
CA SER A 42 9.28 17.60 6.55
C SER A 42 7.85 18.14 6.72
N SER A 43 7.70 18.91 7.80
CA SER A 43 6.57 19.80 8.08
C SER A 43 6.46 20.90 7.01
N ALA A 44 5.84 20.60 5.87
CA ALA A 44 5.28 21.66 5.03
C ALA A 44 3.91 22.02 5.63
N SER A 45 3.83 23.21 6.21
CA SER A 45 2.75 23.72 7.06
C SER A 45 1.39 23.91 6.37
N ASP A 46 1.28 23.61 5.07
CA ASP A 46 0.10 23.83 4.24
C ASP A 46 -0.44 22.54 3.59
N ILE A 47 -0.11 21.36 4.13
CA ILE A 47 -0.67 20.12 3.59
C ILE A 47 -2.05 19.91 4.21
N PRO A 48 -3.16 19.94 3.44
CA PRO A 48 -4.49 19.68 3.97
C PRO A 48 -4.51 18.34 4.71
N VAL A 49 -5.25 18.28 5.81
CA VAL A 49 -5.44 17.05 6.60
C VAL A 49 -6.31 16.09 5.80
N VAL A 50 -5.69 15.43 4.83
CA VAL A 50 -6.33 14.42 3.99
C VAL A 50 -6.19 13.08 4.68
N GLN A 51 -7.31 12.36 4.81
CA GLN A 51 -7.27 10.97 5.26
C GLN A 51 -6.47 10.13 4.26
N ARG A 52 -5.28 9.70 4.65
CA ARG A 52 -4.42 8.86 3.80
C ARG A 52 -4.72 7.39 4.05
N ARG A 53 -4.59 6.59 3.00
CA ARG A 53 -4.66 5.14 3.07
C ARG A 53 -3.28 4.57 2.77
N LYS A 54 -2.76 3.76 3.67
CA LYS A 54 -1.49 3.05 3.53
C LYS A 54 -1.78 1.58 3.25
N ILE A 55 -1.18 1.04 2.20
CA ILE A 55 -1.31 -0.37 1.80
C ILE A 55 0.09 -0.96 1.80
N LEU A 56 0.33 -1.98 2.63
CA LEU A 56 1.53 -2.79 2.62
C LEU A 56 1.22 -4.10 1.91
N ALA A 57 2.01 -4.45 0.91
CA ALA A 57 1.90 -5.71 0.19
C ALA A 57 3.24 -6.44 0.17
N VAL A 58 3.18 -7.76 0.27
CA VAL A 58 4.32 -8.66 0.04
C VAL A 58 4.29 -9.05 -1.44
N VAL A 59 5.41 -8.85 -2.12
CA VAL A 59 5.57 -9.18 -3.55
C VAL A 59 6.60 -10.28 -3.68
N SER A 60 6.28 -11.32 -4.43
CA SER A 60 7.15 -12.45 -4.72
C SER A 60 7.28 -12.66 -6.22
N HIS A 61 8.46 -13.04 -6.70
CA HIS A 61 8.65 -13.39 -8.10
C HIS A 61 8.02 -14.77 -8.40
N LEU A 62 7.30 -14.85 -9.51
CA LEU A 62 6.84 -16.10 -10.08
C LEU A 62 8.01 -16.74 -10.82
N SER A 63 8.35 -17.99 -10.48
CA SER A 63 9.29 -18.75 -11.29
C SER A 63 8.74 -18.93 -12.71
N PRO A 64 9.58 -19.06 -13.74
CA PRO A 64 9.14 -19.31 -15.13
C PRO A 64 8.24 -20.55 -15.28
N ASN A 65 8.21 -21.43 -14.27
CA ASN A 65 7.39 -22.64 -14.22
C ASN A 65 6.05 -22.43 -13.47
N GLY A 66 5.69 -21.19 -13.13
CA GLY A 66 4.46 -20.84 -12.41
C GLY A 66 4.44 -21.22 -10.92
N LYS A 67 5.57 -21.67 -10.36
CA LYS A 67 5.71 -21.94 -8.92
C LYS A 67 6.32 -20.73 -8.22
N SER A 68 5.63 -20.18 -7.23
CA SER A 68 6.22 -19.20 -6.33
C SER A 68 7.31 -19.88 -5.49
N GLU A 69 8.47 -19.26 -5.37
CA GLU A 69 9.48 -19.66 -4.38
C GLU A 69 9.01 -19.18 -3.00
N GLN A 70 8.01 -19.86 -2.45
CA GLN A 70 7.63 -19.66 -1.07
C GLN A 70 8.61 -20.48 -0.23
N GLY A 71 9.69 -19.84 0.20
CA GLY A 71 10.66 -20.38 1.14
C GLY A 71 9.96 -20.79 2.45
N TRP A 72 10.29 -21.99 2.91
CA TRP A 72 9.71 -22.68 4.06
C TRP A 72 9.81 -21.90 5.37
#